data_AF-A0A0G0MQ01-F1
#
_entry.id   AF-A0A0G0MQ01-F1
#
_cell.length_a   1.000
_cell.length_b   1.000
_cell.length_c   1.000
_cell.angle_alpha   90.00
_cell.angle_beta   90.00
_cell.angle_gamma   90.00
#
_symmetry.space_group_name_H-M   'P 1'
#
loop_
_entity.id
_entity.type
_entity.pdbx_description
1 polymer ?
#
loop_
_entity_poly.entity_id
_entity_poly.type
_entity_poly.pdbx_seq_one_letter_code
_entity_poly.pdbx_strand_id
1 'polypeptide(L)'
;MASVLEIYKGNKYVKLVIILRLLGYLVIPFKPLEGILLSMFLDCVDWWILSWGGIPKRMYHVLDKPLDYIQYLVMLIPLFHTPIFPAYALLLLWRTIGLIIYTKKHSNKIFALFPNVAELLALIYLISEKFNLNINVLDFKILFLLLVIKVIQEFWLHYFSRGVTYQWIYNLRKILSQK
;
A
#
# COMPACT_ATOMS: atom_id res chain seq x y z
N MET A 1 -14.45 -21.17 -13.29
CA MET A 1 -13.98 -19.85 -12.81
C MET A 1 -12.91 -19.40 -13.79
N ALA A 2 -13.14 -18.33 -14.56
CA ALA A 2 -12.05 -17.68 -15.28
C ALA A 2 -10.90 -17.44 -14.29
N SER A 3 -9.67 -17.77 -14.67
CA SER A 3 -8.55 -17.57 -13.75
C SER A 3 -8.52 -16.09 -13.38
N VAL A 4 -8.23 -15.75 -12.12
CA VAL A 4 -8.22 -14.36 -11.64
C VAL A 4 -7.47 -13.46 -12.64
N LEU A 5 -6.37 -13.98 -13.23
CA LEU A 5 -5.55 -13.41 -14.30
C LEU A 5 -6.26 -13.05 -15.61
N GLU A 6 -7.32 -13.75 -16.01
CA GLU A 6 -8.08 -13.43 -17.23
C GLU A 6 -8.91 -12.15 -17.07
N ILE A 7 -9.45 -11.91 -15.87
CA ILE A 7 -10.17 -10.67 -15.55
C ILE A 7 -9.21 -9.46 -15.59
N TYR A 8 -7.92 -9.66 -15.25
CA TYR A 8 -6.89 -8.61 -15.29
C TYR A 8 -6.57 -8.14 -16.71
N LYS A 9 -6.43 -9.06 -17.68
CA LYS A 9 -5.85 -8.75 -19.00
C LYS A 9 -6.70 -7.79 -19.83
N GLY A 10 -8.01 -7.75 -19.61
CA GLY A 10 -8.95 -6.93 -20.39
C GLY A 10 -9.42 -5.62 -19.72
N ASN A 11 -9.32 -5.49 -18.41
CA ASN A 11 -9.98 -4.37 -17.72
C ASN A 11 -9.14 -3.08 -17.75
N LYS A 12 -9.67 -2.05 -18.42
CA LYS A 12 -9.00 -0.73 -18.56
C LYS A 12 -8.72 -0.03 -17.23
N TYR A 13 -9.55 -0.22 -16.20
CA TYR A 13 -9.38 0.42 -14.88
C TYR A 13 -8.22 -0.20 -14.11
N VAL A 14 -8.06 -1.52 -14.21
CA VAL A 14 -6.92 -2.25 -13.62
C VAL A 14 -5.61 -1.78 -14.26
N LYS A 15 -5.58 -1.69 -15.60
CA LYS A 15 -4.41 -1.15 -16.33
C LYS A 15 -4.08 0.28 -15.91
N LEU A 16 -5.11 1.12 -15.81
CA LEU A 16 -4.96 2.51 -15.39
C LEU A 16 -4.32 2.60 -14.00
N VAL A 17 -4.83 1.84 -13.01
CA VAL A 17 -4.26 1.81 -11.65
C VAL A 17 -2.80 1.36 -11.65
N ILE A 18 -2.48 0.26 -12.35
CA ILE A 18 -1.09 -0.22 -12.44
C ILE A 18 -0.18 0.87 -13.03
N ILE A 19 -0.60 1.50 -14.13
CA ILE A 19 0.19 2.56 -14.78
C ILE A 19 0.37 3.74 -13.83
N LEU A 20 -0.69 4.23 -13.19
CA LEU A 20 -0.61 5.34 -12.25
C LEU A 20 0.33 5.03 -11.10
N ARG A 21 0.21 3.85 -10.48
CA ARG A 21 1.08 3.43 -9.36
C ARG A 21 2.53 3.34 -9.79
N LEU A 22 2.82 2.70 -10.92
CA LEU A 22 4.19 2.62 -11.45
C LEU A 22 4.76 4.00 -11.77
N LEU A 23 3.97 4.91 -12.35
CA LEU A 23 4.40 6.29 -12.58
C LEU A 23 4.71 7.01 -11.26
N GLY A 24 3.91 6.79 -10.21
CA GLY A 24 4.20 7.29 -8.87
C GLY A 24 5.53 6.75 -8.32
N TYR A 25 5.80 5.45 -8.52
CA TYR A 25 7.03 4.82 -8.04
C TYR A 25 8.26 5.35 -8.76
N LEU A 26 8.16 5.67 -10.06
CA LEU A 26 9.26 6.26 -10.82
C LEU A 26 9.73 7.62 -10.27
N VAL A 27 8.89 8.31 -9.49
CA VAL A 27 9.28 9.57 -8.84
C VAL A 27 10.18 9.33 -7.61
N ILE A 28 10.05 8.19 -6.94
CA ILE A 28 10.71 7.89 -5.66
C ILE A 28 12.25 8.03 -5.73
N PRO A 29 12.97 7.50 -6.74
CA PRO A 29 14.43 7.63 -6.78
C PRO A 29 14.92 9.08 -6.92
N PHE A 30 14.11 9.98 -7.50
CA PHE A 30 14.50 11.36 -7.78
C PHE A 30 14.03 12.35 -6.70
N LYS A 31 12.82 12.11 -6.18
CA LYS A 31 12.17 12.93 -5.15
C LYS A 31 11.51 11.99 -4.14
N PRO A 32 12.26 11.40 -3.19
CA PRO A 32 11.78 10.29 -2.37
C PRO A 32 10.53 10.64 -1.56
N LEU A 33 10.49 11.81 -0.94
CA LEU A 33 9.35 12.24 -0.12
C LEU A 33 8.11 12.50 -0.98
N GLU A 34 8.26 13.25 -2.08
CA GLU A 34 7.16 13.54 -2.99
C GLU A 34 6.64 12.26 -3.66
N GLY A 35 7.55 11.35 -4.03
CA GLY A 35 7.23 10.06 -4.63
C GLY A 35 6.44 9.16 -3.68
N ILE A 36 6.83 9.04 -2.41
CA ILE A 36 6.07 8.25 -1.43
C ILE A 36 4.71 8.90 -1.13
N LEU A 37 4.64 10.22 -0.98
CA LEU A 37 3.37 10.92 -0.77
C LEU A 37 2.41 10.75 -1.95
N LEU A 38 2.93 10.88 -3.18
CA LEU A 38 2.17 10.61 -4.40
C LEU A 38 1.71 9.16 -4.45
N SER A 39 2.59 8.21 -4.11
CA SER A 39 2.25 6.79 -4.06
C SER A 39 1.09 6.48 -3.10
N MET A 40 1.16 7.03 -1.88
CA MET A 40 0.10 6.87 -0.87
C MET A 40 -1.21 7.52 -1.29
N PHE A 41 -1.14 8.67 -1.96
CA PHE A 41 -2.32 9.31 -2.53
C PHE A 41 -2.95 8.44 -3.62
N LEU A 42 -2.14 7.89 -4.53
CA LEU A 42 -2.63 7.00 -5.58
C LEU A 42 -3.27 5.73 -5.00
N ASP A 43 -2.67 5.12 -3.97
CA ASP A 43 -3.27 3.98 -3.27
C ASP A 43 -4.68 4.29 -2.71
N CYS A 44 -4.86 5.46 -2.11
CA CYS A 44 -6.18 5.90 -1.64
C CYS A 44 -7.21 6.00 -2.76
N VAL A 45 -6.77 6.39 -3.97
CA VAL A 45 -7.63 6.59 -5.14
C VAL A 45 -7.86 5.29 -5.92
N ASP A 46 -6.94 4.32 -5.85
CA ASP A 46 -7.00 3.05 -6.58
C ASP A 46 -8.31 2.32 -6.34
N TRP A 47 -8.72 2.22 -5.07
CA TRP A 47 -9.97 1.54 -4.71
C TRP A 47 -11.20 2.21 -5.33
N TRP A 48 -11.21 3.53 -5.47
CA TRP A 48 -12.30 4.27 -6.12
C TRP A 48 -12.35 3.97 -7.62
N ILE A 49 -11.20 4.02 -8.30
CA ILE A 49 -11.08 3.71 -9.74
C ILE A 49 -11.54 2.28 -10.02
N LEU A 50 -11.08 1.32 -9.22
CA LEU A 50 -11.42 -0.10 -9.38
C LEU A 50 -12.88 -0.39 -9.07
N SER A 51 -13.43 0.24 -8.03
CA SER A 51 -14.86 0.13 -7.69
C SER A 51 -15.73 0.65 -8.82
N TRP A 52 -15.33 1.75 -9.47
CA TRP A 52 -16.01 2.26 -10.67
C TRP A 52 -15.97 1.25 -11.81
N GLY A 53 -14.83 0.56 -11.97
CA GLY A 53 -14.65 -0.56 -12.90
C GLY A 53 -15.39 -1.84 -12.55
N GLY A 54 -16.15 -1.88 -11.44
CA GLY A 54 -16.89 -3.05 -10.97
C GLY A 54 -16.01 -4.15 -10.39
N ILE A 55 -14.75 -3.85 -10.08
CA ILE A 55 -13.81 -4.84 -9.54
C ILE A 55 -14.13 -5.11 -8.06
N PRO A 56 -14.33 -6.37 -7.65
CA PRO A 56 -14.65 -6.70 -6.27
C PRO A 56 -13.43 -6.50 -5.35
N LYS A 57 -13.66 -6.13 -4.09
CA LYS A 57 -12.60 -5.88 -3.08
C LYS A 57 -11.61 -7.04 -2.93
N ARG A 58 -12.08 -8.28 -3.07
CA ARG A 58 -11.22 -9.48 -3.01
C ARG A 58 -10.16 -9.49 -4.11
N MET A 59 -10.50 -9.00 -5.30
CA MET A 59 -9.57 -8.90 -6.41
C MET A 59 -8.60 -7.73 -6.24
N TYR A 60 -9.06 -6.58 -5.72
CA TYR A 60 -8.18 -5.46 -5.39
C TYR A 60 -7.02 -5.89 -4.50
N HIS A 61 -7.26 -6.67 -3.44
CA HIS A 61 -6.19 -7.18 -2.56
C HIS A 61 -5.14 -8.07 -3.25
N VAL A 62 -5.45 -8.65 -4.42
CA VAL A 62 -4.49 -9.45 -5.21
C VAL A 62 -3.62 -8.53 -6.05
N LEU A 63 -4.15 -7.40 -6.52
CA LEU A 63 -3.42 -6.40 -7.29
C LEU A 63 -2.52 -5.53 -6.40
N ASP A 64 -3.08 -5.09 -5.28
CA ASP A 64 -2.52 -4.08 -4.39
C ASP A 64 -1.18 -4.51 -3.77
N LYS A 65 -1.12 -5.72 -3.22
CA LYS A 65 0.06 -6.21 -2.48
C LYS A 65 1.33 -6.33 -3.33
N PRO A 66 1.30 -6.88 -4.56
CA PRO A 66 2.46 -6.84 -5.44
C PRO A 66 2.90 -5.41 -5.77
N LEU A 67 1.95 -4.50 -6.00
CA LEU A 67 2.27 -3.09 -6.30
C LEU A 67 2.93 -2.41 -5.11
N ASP A 68 2.42 -2.59 -3.88
CA ASP A 68 3.08 -2.12 -2.65
C ASP A 68 4.50 -2.67 -2.52
N TYR A 69 4.68 -3.96 -2.83
CA TYR A 69 5.98 -4.59 -2.74
C TYR A 69 6.99 -3.98 -3.72
N ILE A 70 6.56 -3.64 -4.94
CA ILE A 70 7.38 -2.92 -5.91
C ILE A 70 7.76 -1.54 -5.36
N GLN A 71 6.82 -0.79 -4.77
CA GLN A 71 7.12 0.49 -4.11
C GLN A 71 8.21 0.32 -3.06
N TYR A 72 8.14 -0.71 -2.22
CA TYR A 72 9.15 -0.93 -1.18
C TYR A 72 10.54 -1.19 -1.75
N LEU A 73 10.62 -1.97 -2.84
CA LEU A 73 11.88 -2.25 -3.53
C LEU A 73 12.48 -0.99 -4.15
N VAL A 74 11.65 -0.17 -4.80
CA VAL A 74 12.10 1.10 -5.38
C VAL A 74 12.60 2.06 -4.29
N MET A 75 11.96 2.06 -3.12
CA MET A 75 12.38 2.88 -1.98
C MET A 75 13.75 2.48 -1.40
N LEU A 76 14.25 1.26 -1.64
CA LEU A 76 15.61 0.88 -1.23
C LEU A 76 16.68 1.74 -1.92
N ILE A 77 16.41 2.23 -3.14
CA ILE A 77 17.37 3.00 -3.94
C ILE A 77 17.78 4.30 -3.21
N PRO A 78 16.86 5.22 -2.86
CA PRO A 78 17.25 6.43 -2.15
C PRO A 78 17.69 6.16 -0.71
N LEU A 79 17.26 5.06 -0.09
CA LEU A 79 17.61 4.75 1.29
C LEU A 79 18.96 4.06 1.44
N PHE A 80 19.56 3.50 0.40
CA PHE A 80 20.74 2.61 0.50
C PHE A 80 21.90 3.15 1.33
N HIS A 81 22.16 4.46 1.26
CA HIS A 81 23.25 5.13 1.99
C HIS A 81 22.80 5.82 3.28
N THR A 82 21.55 5.64 3.70
CA THR A 82 20.98 6.29 4.89
C THR A 82 21.15 5.41 6.13
N PRO A 83 21.21 6.00 7.33
CA PRO A 83 21.30 5.24 8.58
C PRO A 83 20.09 4.32 8.83
N ILE A 84 18.94 4.61 8.23
CA ILE A 84 17.72 3.80 8.40
C ILE A 84 17.67 2.57 7.49
N PHE A 85 18.59 2.44 6.52
CA PHE A 85 18.57 1.35 5.54
C PHE A 85 18.47 -0.04 6.17
N PRO A 86 19.30 -0.41 7.17
CA PRO A 86 19.24 -1.75 7.74
C PRO A 86 17.89 -2.02 8.41
N ALA A 87 17.34 -1.05 9.13
CA ALA A 87 16.03 -1.17 9.77
C ALA A 87 14.91 -1.30 8.74
N TYR A 88 14.93 -0.47 7.68
CA TYR A 88 13.97 -0.56 6.60
C TYR A 88 14.04 -1.92 5.88
N ALA A 89 15.24 -2.41 5.57
CA ALA A 89 15.46 -3.71 4.93
C ALA A 89 14.97 -4.87 5.81
N LEU A 90 15.22 -4.83 7.12
CA LEU A 90 14.71 -5.83 8.07
C LEU A 90 13.18 -5.82 8.15
N LEU A 91 12.56 -4.64 8.21
CA LEU A 91 11.10 -4.51 8.18
C LEU A 91 10.50 -4.98 6.85
N LEU A 92 11.19 -4.75 5.73
CA LEU A 92 10.80 -5.28 4.43
C LEU A 92 10.87 -6.81 4.42
N LEU A 93 11.96 -7.41 4.90
CA LEU A 93 12.08 -8.87 5.04
C LEU A 93 10.96 -9.44 5.93
N TRP A 94 10.66 -8.78 7.04
CA TRP A 94 9.54 -9.13 7.90
C TRP A 94 8.22 -9.10 7.09
N ARG A 95 7.94 -8.04 6.35
CA ARG A 95 6.76 -7.94 5.47
C ARG A 95 6.73 -9.03 4.40
N THR A 96 7.87 -9.39 3.81
CA THR A 96 8.00 -10.49 2.83
C THR A 96 7.58 -11.83 3.43
N ILE A 97 7.99 -12.12 4.67
CA ILE A 97 7.55 -13.33 5.39
C ILE A 97 6.02 -13.33 5.52
N GLY A 98 5.43 -12.19 5.92
CA GLY A 98 3.98 -12.03 6.00
C GLY A 98 3.27 -12.30 4.67
N LEU A 99 3.82 -11.78 3.56
CA LEU A 99 3.29 -12.01 2.21
C LEU A 99 3.36 -13.50 1.81
N ILE A 100 4.48 -14.17 2.10
CA ILE A 100 4.64 -15.61 1.81
C ILE A 100 3.60 -16.44 2.60
N ILE A 101 3.41 -16.15 3.89
CA ILE A 101 2.42 -16.86 4.72
C ILE A 101 1.00 -16.57 4.21
N TYR A 102 0.71 -15.33 3.83
CA TYR A 102 -0.58 -14.96 3.26
C TYR A 102 -0.88 -15.71 1.96
N THR A 103 0.08 -15.83 1.06
CA THR A 103 -0.10 -16.57 -0.20
C THR A 103 -0.46 -18.03 0.05
N LYS A 104 0.03 -18.64 1.14
CA LYS A 104 -0.29 -20.03 1.52
C LYS A 104 -1.65 -20.16 2.23
N LYS A 105 -1.99 -19.23 3.14
CA LYS A 105 -3.16 -19.35 4.03
C LYS A 105 -4.37 -18.53 3.59
N HIS A 106 -4.21 -17.60 2.66
CA HIS A 106 -5.22 -16.64 2.19
C HIS A 106 -5.99 -15.90 3.31
N SER A 107 -5.36 -15.72 4.47
CA SER A 107 -5.99 -15.10 5.64
C SER A 107 -5.53 -13.67 5.82
N ASN A 108 -6.46 -12.72 5.73
CA ASN A 108 -6.17 -11.30 5.95
C ASN A 108 -5.64 -10.98 7.36
N LYS A 109 -5.93 -11.85 8.34
CA LYS A 109 -5.43 -11.70 9.72
C LYS A 109 -3.90 -11.69 9.80
N ILE A 110 -3.23 -12.27 8.80
CA ILE A 110 -1.76 -12.30 8.74
C ILE A 110 -1.21 -10.87 8.64
N PHE A 111 -1.84 -9.95 7.90
CA PHE A 111 -1.28 -8.60 7.76
C PHE A 111 -1.35 -7.76 9.04
N ALA A 112 -2.25 -8.08 9.97
CA ALA A 112 -2.23 -7.47 11.30
C ALA A 112 -0.98 -7.87 12.12
N LEU A 113 -0.39 -9.05 11.86
CA LEU A 113 0.85 -9.51 12.49
C LEU A 113 2.11 -9.07 11.74
N PHE A 114 1.95 -8.70 10.46
CA PHE A 114 3.02 -8.28 9.58
C PHE A 114 2.71 -6.90 8.99
N PRO A 115 2.45 -5.87 9.82
CA PRO A 115 2.02 -4.55 9.35
C PRO A 115 3.11 -3.89 8.50
N ASN A 116 2.70 -3.01 7.59
CA ASN A 116 3.62 -2.22 6.79
C ASN A 116 4.23 -1.06 7.60
N VAL A 117 5.18 -1.38 8.49
CA VAL A 117 5.93 -0.38 9.29
C VAL A 117 7.03 0.28 8.47
N ALA A 118 7.60 -0.44 7.49
CA ALA A 118 8.72 0.03 6.66
C ALA A 118 8.40 1.35 5.95
N GLU A 119 7.22 1.43 5.31
CA GLU A 119 6.78 2.64 4.61
C GLU A 119 6.69 3.86 5.55
N LEU A 120 6.12 3.68 6.75
CA LEU A 120 5.96 4.77 7.70
C LEU A 120 7.30 5.22 8.29
N LEU A 121 8.20 4.27 8.54
CA LEU A 121 9.58 4.57 8.95
C LEU A 121 10.29 5.43 7.89
N ALA A 122 10.22 5.04 6.62
CA ALA A 122 10.81 5.80 5.51
C ALA A 122 10.17 7.19 5.39
N LEU A 123 8.84 7.29 5.48
CA LEU A 123 8.15 8.56 5.40
C LEU A 123 8.60 9.54 6.48
N ILE A 124 8.63 9.12 7.75
CA ILE A 124 9.02 9.99 8.86
C ILE A 124 10.49 10.38 8.75
N TYR A 125 11.36 9.46 8.35
CA TYR A 125 12.77 9.77 8.08
C TYR A 125 12.91 10.86 7.02
N LEU A 126 12.25 10.69 5.87
CA LEU A 126 12.32 11.63 4.76
C LEU A 126 11.73 13.00 5.11
N ILE A 127 10.66 13.04 5.91
CA ILE A 127 10.12 14.29 6.47
C ILE A 127 11.15 14.93 7.41
N SER A 128 11.73 14.15 8.33
CA SER A 128 12.72 14.66 9.28
C SER A 128 13.94 15.24 8.58
N GLU A 129 14.46 14.57 7.57
CA GLU A 129 15.57 15.06 6.74
C GLU A 129 15.19 16.33 5.98
N LYS A 130 14.07 16.33 5.25
CA LYS A 130 13.68 17.48 4.42
C LYS A 130 13.44 18.76 5.23
N PHE A 131 12.91 18.62 6.43
CA PHE A 131 12.54 19.74 7.31
C PHE A 131 13.51 19.95 8.48
N ASN A 132 14.64 19.22 8.52
CA ASN A 132 15.65 19.30 9.57
C ASN A 132 15.08 19.14 11.00
N LEU A 133 14.16 18.20 11.19
CA LEU A 133 13.44 18.03 12.47
C LEU A 133 14.25 17.27 13.54
N ASN A 134 15.44 16.76 13.20
CA ASN A 134 16.33 16.00 14.10
C ASN A 134 15.64 14.83 14.83
N ILE A 135 14.66 14.20 14.19
CA ILE A 135 13.94 13.05 14.76
C ILE A 135 14.81 11.80 14.61
N ASN A 136 15.17 11.18 15.74
CA ASN A 136 15.78 9.85 15.71
C ASN A 136 14.71 8.80 15.47
N VAL A 137 14.40 8.53 14.21
CA VAL A 137 13.36 7.55 13.81
C VAL A 137 13.66 6.11 14.20
N LEU A 138 14.90 5.81 14.61
CA LEU A 138 15.31 4.51 15.13
C LEU A 138 15.13 4.40 16.65
N ASP A 139 14.71 5.47 17.32
CA ASP A 139 14.33 5.42 18.72
C ASP A 139 13.22 4.37 18.93
N PHE A 140 13.43 3.51 19.93
CA PHE A 140 12.52 2.40 20.21
C PHE A 140 11.09 2.86 20.46
N LYS A 141 10.88 4.01 21.14
CA LYS A 141 9.55 4.53 21.43
C LYS A 141 8.85 4.97 20.15
N ILE A 142 9.58 5.58 19.22
CA ILE A 142 9.04 5.95 17.91
C ILE A 142 8.68 4.68 17.15
N LEU A 143 9.59 3.72 16.97
CA LEU A 143 9.32 2.47 16.27
C LEU A 143 8.12 1.71 16.86
N PHE A 144 8.03 1.64 18.19
CA PHE A 144 6.92 1.01 18.89
C PHE A 144 5.60 1.75 18.62
N LEU A 145 5.60 3.08 18.67
CA LEU A 145 4.43 3.89 18.33
C LEU A 145 3.98 3.66 16.89
N LEU A 146 4.92 3.62 15.92
CA LEU A 146 4.61 3.33 14.52
C LEU A 146 3.97 1.95 14.35
N LEU A 147 4.49 0.94 15.06
CA LEU A 147 3.94 -0.40 15.06
C LEU A 147 2.50 -0.40 15.59
N VAL A 148 2.24 0.24 16.73
CA VAL A 148 0.90 0.32 17.32
C VAL A 148 -0.10 1.01 16.36
N ILE A 149 0.28 2.15 15.80
CA ILE A 149 -0.55 2.89 14.83
C ILE A 149 -0.89 1.99 13.64
N LYS A 150 0.11 1.29 13.09
CA LYS A 150 -0.09 0.42 11.93
C LYS A 150 -0.95 -0.81 12.26
N VAL A 151 -0.80 -1.42 13.43
CA VAL A 151 -1.66 -2.53 13.86
C VAL A 151 -3.12 -2.09 13.97
N ILE A 152 -3.37 -0.91 14.55
CA ILE A 152 -4.72 -0.33 14.63
C ILE A 152 -5.28 -0.07 13.22
N GLN A 153 -4.47 0.50 12.33
CA GLN A 153 -4.86 0.74 10.93
C GLN A 153 -5.22 -0.57 10.19
N GLU A 154 -4.37 -1.59 10.28
CA GLU A 154 -4.59 -2.91 9.64
C GLU A 154 -5.84 -3.59 10.22
N PHE A 155 -6.04 -3.49 11.54
CA PHE A 155 -7.26 -3.99 12.18
C PHE A 155 -8.50 -3.27 11.64
N TRP A 156 -8.44 -1.94 11.49
CA TRP A 156 -9.55 -1.16 10.95
C TRP A 156 -9.90 -1.54 9.51
N LEU A 157 -8.89 -1.63 8.65
CA LEU A 157 -9.05 -1.97 7.23
C LEU A 157 -9.62 -3.39 7.02
N HIS A 158 -9.21 -4.35 7.85
CA HIS A 158 -9.62 -5.74 7.68
C HIS A 158 -10.89 -6.13 8.44
N TYR A 159 -11.17 -5.52 9.58
CA TYR A 159 -12.34 -5.87 10.39
C TYR A 159 -13.53 -4.94 10.13
N PHE A 160 -13.32 -3.62 10.02
CA PHE A 160 -14.42 -2.65 9.93
C PHE A 160 -14.77 -2.24 8.49
N SER A 161 -13.80 -2.13 7.58
CA SER A 161 -14.01 -1.63 6.20
C SER A 161 -14.67 -2.67 5.24
N ARG A 162 -15.61 -3.49 5.70
CA ARG A 162 -16.28 -4.50 4.85
C ARG A 162 -17.27 -3.88 3.87
N GLY A 163 -16.77 -3.38 2.74
CA GLY A 163 -17.55 -3.24 1.50
C GLY A 163 -18.46 -2.01 1.38
N VAL A 164 -18.53 -1.15 2.39
CA VAL A 164 -19.38 0.06 2.38
C VAL A 164 -19.18 0.90 1.13
N THR A 165 -17.93 1.19 0.76
CA THR A 165 -17.60 2.00 -0.42
C THR A 165 -17.99 1.35 -1.74
N TYR A 166 -17.81 0.02 -1.87
CA TYR A 166 -18.19 -0.70 -3.10
C TYR A 166 -19.70 -0.61 -3.32
N GLN A 167 -20.48 -0.81 -2.26
CA GLN A 167 -21.93 -0.81 -2.32
C GLN A 167 -22.48 0.59 -2.62
N TRP A 168 -21.87 1.63 -2.05
CA TRP A 168 -22.15 3.02 -2.39
C TRP A 168 -21.90 3.33 -3.87
N ILE A 169 -20.72 3.00 -4.39
CA ILE A 169 -20.37 3.28 -5.80
C ILE A 169 -21.25 2.47 -6.76
N TYR A 170 -21.53 1.21 -6.43
CA TYR A 170 -22.44 0.36 -7.21
C TYR A 170 -23.85 0.97 -7.31
N ASN A 171 -24.41 1.41 -6.18
CA ASN A 171 -25.73 2.06 -6.15
C ASN A 171 -25.73 3.36 -6.95
N LEU A 172 -24.69 4.18 -6.81
CA LEU A 172 -24.56 5.47 -7.50
C LEU A 172 -24.47 5.27 -9.02
N ARG A 173 -23.70 4.27 -9.48
CA ARG A 173 -23.61 3.91 -10.90
C ARG A 173 -24.94 3.42 -11.45
N LYS A 174 -25.67 2.60 -10.69
CA LYS A 174 -27.02 2.13 -11.07
C LYS A 174 -27.98 3.30 -11.29
N ILE A 175 -27.95 4.30 -10.41
CA ILE A 175 -28.76 5.52 -10.54
C ILE A 175 -28.37 6.32 -11.79
N LEU A 176 -27.07 6.50 -12.04
CA LEU A 176 -26.59 7.26 -13.22
C LEU A 176 -26.91 6.57 -14.55
N SER A 177 -26.96 5.24 -14.59
CA SER A 177 -27.29 4.48 -15.81
C SER A 177 -28.79 4.37 -16.11
N GLN A 178 -29.67 4.83 -15.21
CA GLN A 178 -31.11 4.84 -15.39
C GLN A 178 -31.63 6.18 -15.97
N LYS A 179 -30.73 7.12 -16.25
CA LYS A 179 -30.99 8.34 -17.02
C LYS A 179 -30.42 8.20 -18.42
#